data_AF-A0A1V6F5Y8-F1
#
_entry.id   AF-A0A1V6F5Y8-F1
#
_cell.length_a   1.000
_cell.length_b   1.000
_cell.length_c   1.000
_cell.angle_alpha   90.00
_cell.angle_beta   90.00
_cell.angle_gamma   90.00
#
_symmetry.space_group_name_H-M   'P 1'
#
loop_
_entity.id
_entity.type
_entity.pdbx_description
1 polymer ?
#
loop_
_entity_poly.entity_id
_entity_poly.type
_entity_poly.pdbx_seq_one_letter_code
_entity_poly.pdbx_strand_id
1 'polypeptide(L)'
;MNTLSRYASGNFQKEIIVAANIDQVVITASWRMPLIKPGLIDRYICAATLENIQPVIVINKIDLCEDREELADTVEYYRESGYPLLCTSVVSGEGMEDLRAILIDRDSVFSGQSGTGKSSLINWLEPGLELRTAEVSDFNEKGKHTTTQAILFPWSFGGHLLDTPGIKTVNLHRSAISEIPRVFPGFAKLAPNCFFRDCTHTHEDDCAVLDAQEAGKIPLERYESYLRILESLE
;
A
#
# COMPACT_ATOMS: atom_id res chain seq x y z
N MET A 1 4.23 -14.09 -13.53
CA MET A 1 5.36 -13.15 -13.38
C MET A 1 4.73 -11.82 -13.07
N ASN A 2 4.93 -11.29 -11.86
CA ASN A 2 4.48 -9.95 -11.51
C ASN A 2 5.61 -8.94 -11.75
N THR A 3 5.23 -7.70 -11.99
CA THR A 3 6.16 -6.61 -12.29
C THR A 3 5.76 -5.39 -11.49
N LEU A 4 6.74 -4.58 -11.12
CA LEU A 4 6.52 -3.30 -10.50
C LEU A 4 7.10 -2.25 -11.44
N SER A 5 6.18 -1.45 -11.98
CA SER A 5 6.46 -0.52 -13.06
C SER A 5 6.44 0.93 -12.60
N ARG A 6 7.24 1.77 -13.25
CA ARG A 6 7.16 3.22 -13.17
C ARG A 6 6.74 3.80 -14.51
N TYR A 7 5.93 4.84 -14.46
CA TYR A 7 5.57 5.63 -15.65
C TYR A 7 6.41 6.91 -15.72
N ALA A 8 7.03 7.17 -16.88
CA ALA A 8 7.73 8.42 -17.12
C ALA A 8 6.75 9.59 -17.28
N SER A 9 7.10 10.78 -16.78
CA SER A 9 6.29 11.99 -16.95
C SER A 9 6.35 12.50 -18.40
N GLY A 10 5.19 12.60 -19.06
CA GLY A 10 5.01 13.09 -20.43
C GLY A 10 3.68 12.62 -21.04
N ASN A 11 3.29 13.14 -22.21
CA ASN A 11 2.04 12.75 -22.90
C ASN A 11 1.96 11.27 -23.28
N PHE A 12 3.10 10.56 -23.26
CA PHE A 12 3.18 9.11 -23.37
C PHE A 12 3.77 8.56 -22.07
N GLN A 13 2.92 7.96 -21.24
CA GLN A 13 3.34 7.25 -20.03
C GLN A 13 4.02 5.94 -20.45
N LYS A 14 5.30 6.01 -20.80
CA LYS A 14 6.09 4.80 -21.10
C LYS A 14 6.29 4.03 -19.80
N GLU A 15 5.82 2.78 -19.80
CA GLU A 15 6.04 1.83 -18.73
C GLU A 15 7.51 1.41 -18.69
N ILE A 16 8.09 1.46 -17.49
CA ILE A 16 9.44 0.94 -17.21
C ILE A 16 9.28 -0.07 -16.09
N ILE A 17 9.51 -1.35 -16.40
CA ILE A 17 9.62 -2.40 -15.39
C ILE A 17 10.87 -2.12 -14.57
N VAL A 18 10.71 -1.96 -13.26
CA VAL A 18 11.83 -1.66 -12.37
C VAL A 18 12.14 -2.83 -11.46
N ALA A 19 11.17 -3.70 -11.20
CA ALA A 19 11.38 -4.97 -10.54
C ALA A 19 10.35 -6.01 -10.99
N ALA A 20 10.69 -7.28 -10.80
CA ALA A 20 9.84 -8.41 -11.10
C ALA A 20 10.02 -9.47 -10.01
N ASN A 21 9.03 -10.35 -9.83
CA ASN A 21 9.00 -11.40 -8.80
C ASN A 21 9.02 -10.83 -7.37
N ILE A 22 8.17 -9.84 -7.10
CA ILE A 22 7.97 -9.30 -5.74
C ILE A 22 6.84 -10.07 -5.08
N ASP A 23 7.06 -10.61 -3.89
CA ASP A 23 6.01 -11.35 -3.17
C ASP A 23 4.98 -10.39 -2.57
N GLN A 24 5.45 -9.27 -2.00
CA GLN A 24 4.58 -8.36 -1.26
C GLN A 24 4.98 -6.88 -1.30
N VAL A 25 3.97 -6.02 -1.20
CA VAL A 25 4.11 -4.57 -0.98
C VAL A 25 3.72 -4.26 0.45
N VAL A 26 4.67 -3.78 1.25
CA VAL A 26 4.46 -3.31 2.61
C VAL A 26 4.01 -1.84 2.57
N ILE A 27 2.70 -1.64 2.67
CA ILE A 27 2.04 -0.33 2.68
C ILE A 27 2.17 0.28 4.08
N THR A 28 3.17 1.14 4.25
CA THR A 28 3.48 1.80 5.51
C THR A 28 2.75 3.14 5.63
N ALA A 29 1.76 3.18 6.51
CA ALA A 29 1.14 4.40 7.01
C ALA A 29 1.62 4.68 8.44
N SER A 30 1.41 5.90 8.93
CA SER A 30 1.60 6.24 10.34
C SER A 30 0.28 6.64 10.96
N TRP A 31 0.06 6.28 12.23
CA TRP A 31 -1.08 6.73 13.00
C TRP A 31 -1.10 8.26 13.11
N ARG A 32 0.01 8.84 13.56
CA ARG A 32 0.23 10.28 13.63
C ARG A 32 1.60 10.67 13.08
N MET A 33 1.70 11.93 12.63
CA MET A 33 2.92 12.56 12.11
C MET A 33 3.59 11.81 10.92
N PRO A 34 2.98 11.77 9.72
CA PRO A 34 1.68 12.36 9.35
C PRO A 34 0.48 11.53 9.85
N LEU A 35 -0.69 12.17 9.94
CA LEU A 35 -1.95 11.47 10.21
C LEU A 35 -2.19 10.40 9.14
N ILE A 36 -2.74 9.26 9.55
CA ILE A 36 -3.13 8.19 8.63
C ILE A 36 -4.00 8.74 7.51
N LYS A 37 -3.73 8.29 6.28
CA LYS A 37 -4.51 8.62 5.08
C LYS A 37 -5.06 7.35 4.46
N PRO A 38 -6.23 6.88 4.90
CA PRO A 38 -6.81 5.64 4.40
C PRO A 38 -6.96 5.63 2.86
N GLY A 39 -7.25 6.78 2.23
CA GLY A 39 -7.30 6.87 0.75
C GLY A 39 -5.98 6.54 0.03
N LEU A 40 -4.82 6.80 0.65
CA LEU A 40 -3.55 6.34 0.09
C LEU A 40 -3.39 4.82 0.22
N ILE A 41 -3.84 4.24 1.34
CA ILE A 41 -3.82 2.79 1.54
C ILE A 41 -4.67 2.11 0.47
N ASP A 42 -5.90 2.59 0.23
CA ASP A 42 -6.79 2.05 -0.81
C ASP A 42 -6.11 2.06 -2.19
N ARG A 43 -5.45 3.18 -2.53
CA ARG A 43 -4.74 3.32 -3.80
C ARG A 43 -3.60 2.31 -3.93
N TYR A 44 -2.80 2.11 -2.88
CA TYR A 44 -1.72 1.12 -2.90
C TYR A 44 -2.24 -0.32 -2.98
N ILE A 45 -3.33 -0.63 -2.28
CA ILE A 45 -3.99 -1.94 -2.37
C ILE A 45 -4.43 -2.21 -3.81
N CYS A 46 -5.14 -1.26 -4.44
CA CYS A 46 -5.56 -1.40 -5.83
C CYS A 46 -4.36 -1.64 -6.75
N ALA A 47 -3.31 -0.82 -6.59
CA ALA A 47 -2.12 -0.91 -7.44
C ALA A 47 -1.37 -2.25 -7.27
N ALA A 48 -1.16 -2.70 -6.03
CA ALA A 48 -0.51 -3.98 -5.75
C ALA A 48 -1.35 -5.17 -6.26
N THR A 49 -2.66 -5.12 -6.06
CA THR A 49 -3.59 -6.19 -6.45
C THR A 49 -3.63 -6.36 -7.98
N LEU A 50 -3.63 -5.27 -8.74
CA LEU A 50 -3.58 -5.32 -10.21
C LEU A 50 -2.30 -5.97 -10.73
N GLU A 51 -1.18 -5.71 -10.06
CA GLU A 51 0.11 -6.32 -10.39
C GLU A 51 0.25 -7.75 -9.85
N ASN A 52 -0.77 -8.31 -9.19
CA ASN A 52 -0.71 -9.61 -8.50
C ASN A 52 0.43 -9.67 -7.47
N ILE A 53 0.60 -8.60 -6.70
CA ILE A 53 1.54 -8.51 -5.58
C ILE A 53 0.71 -8.42 -4.29
N GLN A 54 1.05 -9.18 -3.26
CA GLN A 54 0.26 -9.20 -2.03
C GLN A 54 0.44 -7.89 -1.24
N PRO A 55 -0.60 -7.10 -0.99
CA PRO A 55 -0.49 -5.93 -0.12
C PRO A 55 -0.51 -6.35 1.36
N VAL A 56 0.40 -5.77 2.14
CA VAL A 56 0.47 -5.89 3.61
C VAL A 56 0.41 -4.48 4.19
N ILE A 57 -0.51 -4.23 5.11
CA ILE A 57 -0.73 -2.91 5.70
C ILE A 57 0.03 -2.83 7.02
N VAL A 58 0.83 -1.77 7.19
CA VAL A 58 1.56 -1.48 8.43
C VAL A 58 1.19 -0.08 8.89
N ILE A 59 0.50 0.00 10.02
CA ILE A 59 0.17 1.25 10.71
C ILE A 59 1.21 1.48 11.79
N ASN A 60 2.20 2.33 11.49
CA ASN A 60 3.31 2.63 12.36
C ASN A 60 3.02 3.79 13.33
N LYS A 61 3.90 4.00 14.31
CA LYS A 61 3.82 5.09 15.30
C LYS A 61 2.58 5.02 16.19
N ILE A 62 2.13 3.81 16.51
CA ILE A 62 0.99 3.61 17.43
C ILE A 62 1.34 3.97 18.89
N ASP A 63 2.60 4.23 19.20
CA ASP A 63 3.00 4.88 20.46
C ASP A 63 2.39 6.28 20.61
N LEU A 64 1.98 6.92 19.51
CA LEU A 64 1.28 8.21 19.51
C LEU A 64 -0.25 8.06 19.63
N CYS A 65 -0.74 6.84 19.81
CA CYS A 65 -2.15 6.53 19.95
C CYS A 65 -2.56 6.59 21.42
N GLU A 66 -3.43 7.55 21.75
CA GLU A 66 -4.00 7.71 23.09
C GLU A 66 -5.22 6.80 23.27
N ASP A 67 -6.01 6.59 22.22
CA ASP A 67 -7.21 5.77 22.20
C ASP A 67 -7.06 4.57 21.27
N ARG A 68 -6.89 3.38 21.85
CA ARG A 68 -6.71 2.13 21.10
C ARG A 68 -8.01 1.65 20.43
N GLU A 69 -9.18 2.06 20.91
CA GLU A 69 -10.46 1.76 20.26
C GLU A 69 -10.56 2.55 18.95
N GLU A 70 -10.21 3.84 18.96
CA GLU A 70 -10.16 4.67 17.74
C GLU A 70 -9.24 4.07 16.67
N LEU A 71 -8.06 3.58 17.07
CA LEU A 71 -7.14 2.89 16.15
C LEU A 71 -7.77 1.60 15.60
N ALA A 72 -8.40 0.79 16.45
CA ALA A 72 -9.02 -0.46 16.05
C ALA A 72 -10.14 -0.21 15.02
N ASP A 73 -11.05 0.72 15.31
CA ASP A 73 -12.16 1.10 14.45
C ASP A 73 -11.67 1.63 13.09
N THR A 74 -10.63 2.48 13.10
CA THR A 74 -10.06 3.06 11.88
C THR A 74 -9.53 2.00 10.92
N VAL A 75 -8.97 0.91 11.44
CA VAL A 75 -8.32 -0.13 10.64
C VAL A 75 -9.22 -1.34 10.37
N GLU A 76 -10.37 -1.43 11.02
CA GLU A 76 -11.22 -2.63 11.01
C GLU A 76 -11.71 -2.98 9.61
N TYR A 77 -12.11 -1.96 8.83
CA TYR A 77 -12.51 -2.14 7.43
C TYR A 77 -11.46 -2.91 6.60
N TYR A 78 -10.17 -2.64 6.83
CA TYR A 78 -9.09 -3.31 6.12
C TYR A 78 -8.88 -4.75 6.58
N ARG A 79 -9.06 -5.03 7.89
CA ARG A 79 -9.01 -6.39 8.42
C ARG A 79 -10.15 -7.24 7.84
N GLU A 80 -11.37 -6.72 7.86
CA GLU A 80 -12.54 -7.40 7.30
C GLU A 80 -12.44 -7.60 5.78
N SER A 81 -11.76 -6.68 5.10
CA SER A 81 -11.44 -6.80 3.66
C SER A 81 -10.46 -7.93 3.34
N GLY A 82 -9.82 -8.54 4.35
CA GLY A 82 -8.97 -9.73 4.21
C GLY A 82 -7.48 -9.44 3.98
N TYR A 83 -7.03 -8.21 4.25
CA TYR A 83 -5.62 -7.84 4.10
C TYR A 83 -4.85 -8.06 5.40
N PRO A 84 -3.62 -8.62 5.35
CA PRO A 84 -2.73 -8.62 6.51
C PRO A 84 -2.50 -7.18 6.99
N LEU A 85 -2.76 -6.93 8.27
CA LEU A 85 -2.63 -5.62 8.88
C LEU A 85 -1.91 -5.73 10.21
N LEU A 86 -0.82 -4.98 10.35
CA LEU A 86 -0.04 -4.87 11.58
C LEU A 86 -0.06 -3.43 12.09
N CYS A 87 -0.23 -3.30 13.41
CA CYS A 87 -0.01 -2.06 14.13
C CYS A 87 1.40 -2.13 14.73
N THR A 88 2.27 -1.16 14.43
CA THR A 88 3.67 -1.19 14.83
C THR A 88 4.13 0.09 15.52
N SER A 89 5.14 -0.02 16.37
CA SER A 89 5.86 1.13 16.92
C SER A 89 7.33 0.80 17.08
N VAL A 90 8.18 1.54 16.38
CA VAL A 90 9.65 1.43 16.52
C VAL A 90 10.09 1.87 17.93
N VAL A 91 9.37 2.81 18.55
CA VAL A 91 9.71 3.36 19.88
C VAL A 91 9.47 2.33 20.98
N SER A 92 8.32 1.66 20.96
CA SER A 92 7.97 0.66 21.97
C SER A 92 8.38 -0.77 21.62
N GLY A 93 8.66 -1.05 20.33
CA GLY A 93 8.91 -2.39 19.80
C GLY A 93 7.63 -3.17 19.48
N GLU A 94 6.44 -2.61 19.73
CA GLU A 94 5.15 -3.27 19.47
C GLU A 94 5.01 -3.63 17.98
N GLY A 95 4.55 -4.86 17.70
CA GLY A 95 4.28 -5.37 16.34
C GLY A 95 5.51 -5.61 15.46
N MET A 96 6.71 -5.34 15.95
CA MET A 96 7.93 -5.41 15.14
C MET A 96 8.36 -6.85 14.83
N GLU A 97 8.15 -7.78 15.76
CA GLU A 97 8.41 -9.21 15.50
C GLU A 97 7.37 -9.84 14.57
N ASP A 98 6.11 -9.41 14.64
CA ASP A 98 5.09 -9.82 13.68
C ASP A 98 5.42 -9.32 12.27
N LEU A 99 5.95 -8.09 12.17
CA LEU A 99 6.44 -7.55 10.90
C LEU A 99 7.64 -8.36 10.38
N ARG A 100 8.61 -8.70 11.25
CA ARG A 100 9.71 -9.60 10.87
C ARG A 100 9.17 -10.93 10.33
N ALA A 101 8.21 -11.54 11.02
CA ALA A 101 7.64 -12.83 10.63
C ALA A 101 6.96 -12.80 9.25
N ILE A 102 6.28 -11.70 8.91
CA ILE A 102 5.69 -11.52 7.57
C ILE A 102 6.76 -11.37 6.48
N LEU A 103 7.96 -10.89 6.81
CA LEU A 103 9.04 -10.61 5.85
C LEU A 103 9.97 -11.81 5.61
N ILE A 104 9.99 -12.80 6.51
CA ILE A 104 10.85 -13.99 6.38
C ILE A 104 10.63 -14.67 5.02
N ASP A 105 11.73 -14.90 4.32
CA ASP A 105 11.79 -15.61 3.03
C ASP A 105 10.92 -14.97 1.92
N ARG A 106 10.63 -13.67 2.02
CA ARG A 106 9.84 -12.93 1.02
C ARG A 106 10.57 -11.74 0.44
N ASP A 107 10.39 -11.53 -0.86
CA ASP A 107 10.85 -10.34 -1.56
C ASP A 107 9.82 -9.22 -1.39
N SER A 108 10.23 -8.17 -0.66
CA SER A 108 9.31 -7.15 -0.14
C SER A 108 9.73 -5.75 -0.55
N VAL A 109 8.76 -4.94 -0.98
CA VAL A 109 8.96 -3.51 -1.24
C VAL A 109 8.18 -2.67 -0.24
N PHE A 110 8.83 -1.66 0.36
CA PHE A 110 8.16 -0.74 1.27
C PHE A 110 7.63 0.48 0.50
N SER A 111 6.33 0.75 0.63
CA SER A 111 5.65 1.89 0.00
C SER A 111 4.89 2.71 1.05
N GLY A 112 4.71 4.00 0.82
CA GLY A 112 3.96 4.86 1.75
C GLY A 112 4.43 6.31 1.74
N GLN A 113 3.64 7.20 2.31
CA GLN A 113 3.96 8.63 2.36
C GLN A 113 5.31 8.89 3.06
N SER A 114 6.00 9.96 2.70
CA SER A 114 7.15 10.42 3.49
C SER A 114 6.74 10.66 4.96
N GLY A 115 7.66 10.40 5.88
CA GLY A 115 7.46 10.59 7.31
C GLY A 115 6.72 9.45 8.03
N THR A 116 6.18 8.44 7.33
CA THR A 116 5.45 7.32 7.98
C THR A 116 6.35 6.36 8.79
N GLY A 117 7.68 6.50 8.67
CA GLY A 117 8.65 5.74 9.45
C GLY A 117 9.21 4.49 8.77
N LYS A 118 9.12 4.39 7.43
CA LYS A 118 9.70 3.29 6.63
C LYS A 118 11.18 3.01 6.96
N SER A 119 12.05 4.04 6.90
CA SER A 119 13.49 3.88 7.24
C SER A 119 13.66 3.35 8.66
N SER A 120 12.87 3.86 9.59
CA SER A 120 12.94 3.47 11.01
C SER A 120 12.52 2.01 11.22
N LEU A 121 11.48 1.55 10.52
CA LEU A 121 11.08 0.14 10.53
C LEU A 121 12.19 -0.75 9.96
N ILE A 122 12.73 -0.39 8.79
CA ILE A 122 13.80 -1.14 8.12
C ILE A 122 15.05 -1.22 9.01
N ASN A 123 15.50 -0.09 9.57
CA ASN A 123 16.66 -0.07 10.46
C ASN A 123 16.43 -0.83 11.76
N TRP A 124 15.19 -0.92 12.24
CA TRP A 124 14.89 -1.74 13.41
C TRP A 124 15.01 -3.24 13.06
N LEU A 125 14.48 -3.64 11.89
CA LEU A 125 14.52 -5.02 11.41
C LEU A 125 15.93 -5.48 11.06
N GLU A 126 16.72 -4.58 10.48
CA GLU A 126 18.09 -4.81 10.03
C GLU A 126 18.97 -3.59 10.38
N PRO A 127 19.50 -3.55 11.62
CA PRO A 127 20.31 -2.42 12.10
C PRO A 127 21.54 -2.12 11.24
N GLY A 128 22.08 -3.13 10.54
CA GLY A 128 23.27 -2.99 9.70
C GLY A 128 23.06 -2.23 8.38
N LEU A 129 21.82 -1.95 7.96
CA LEU A 129 21.55 -1.20 6.73
C LEU A 129 21.78 0.32 6.89
N GLU A 130 21.80 0.84 8.13
CA GLU A 130 22.04 2.25 8.48
C GLU A 130 21.39 3.26 7.53
N LEU A 131 20.15 2.99 7.07
CA LEU A 131 19.45 3.91 6.18
C LEU A 131 19.24 5.23 6.91
N ARG A 132 19.46 6.35 6.23
CA ARG A 132 19.17 7.66 6.84
C ARG A 132 17.70 7.69 7.24
N THR A 133 17.45 7.95 8.52
CA THR A 133 16.10 8.09 9.08
C THR A 133 15.41 9.36 8.56
N ALA A 134 16.21 10.33 8.10
CA ALA A 134 15.77 11.35 7.15
C ALA A 134 15.50 10.65 5.81
N GLU A 135 14.24 10.25 5.66
CA GLU A 135 13.60 9.86 4.41
C GLU A 135 14.35 8.80 3.59
N VAL A 136 13.80 7.58 3.48
CA VAL A 136 14.16 6.64 2.40
C VAL A 136 14.08 7.34 1.02
N SER A 137 13.36 8.47 0.89
CA SER A 137 13.38 9.35 -0.29
C SER A 137 14.77 9.87 -0.69
N ASP A 138 15.64 10.16 0.29
CA ASP A 138 16.86 10.96 0.13
C ASP A 138 18.14 10.12 0.11
N PHE A 139 18.02 8.79 0.09
CA PHE A 139 19.17 7.92 -0.10
C PHE A 139 19.90 8.19 -1.44
N ASN A 140 19.34 9.03 -2.33
CA ASN A 140 19.96 9.47 -3.58
C ASN A 140 20.26 10.97 -3.74
N GLU A 141 20.36 11.77 -2.67
CA GLU A 141 20.87 13.15 -2.78
C GLU A 141 22.40 13.31 -2.57
N LYS A 142 23.16 12.21 -2.56
CA LYS A 142 24.63 12.28 -2.66
C LYS A 142 25.18 11.35 -3.74
N GLY A 143 24.88 11.68 -4.99
CA GLY A 143 25.56 11.07 -6.12
C GLY A 143 24.97 11.56 -7.42
N LYS A 144 25.69 12.42 -8.13
CA LYS A 144 25.38 12.91 -9.47
C LYS A 144 25.61 11.82 -10.54
N HIS A 145 25.14 10.61 -10.24
CA HIS A 145 25.18 9.42 -11.09
C HIS A 145 23.85 8.69 -10.92
N THR A 146 23.06 8.67 -12.00
CA THR A 146 21.75 8.04 -12.09
C THR A 146 21.89 6.51 -12.00
N THR A 147 21.80 5.93 -10.81
CA THR A 147 21.74 4.46 -10.67
C THR A 147 20.35 3.98 -11.09
N THR A 148 20.24 3.40 -12.28
CA THR A 148 18.98 2.97 -12.92
C THR A 148 18.53 1.55 -12.54
N GLN A 149 19.26 0.88 -11.65
CA GLN A 149 19.02 -0.52 -11.28
C GLN A 149 18.39 -0.61 -9.90
N ALA A 150 17.35 -1.44 -9.77
CA ALA A 150 16.81 -1.86 -8.49
C ALA A 150 17.88 -2.61 -7.70
N ILE A 151 17.97 -2.34 -6.40
CA ILE A 151 18.90 -2.99 -5.48
C ILE A 151 18.09 -3.91 -4.57
N LEU A 152 18.54 -5.16 -4.45
CA LEU A 152 18.03 -6.12 -3.49
C LEU A 152 18.97 -6.17 -2.30
N PHE A 153 18.46 -5.81 -1.13
CA PHE A 153 19.17 -5.95 0.13
C PHE A 153 18.67 -7.21 0.83
N PRO A 154 19.53 -8.21 1.08
CA PRO A 154 19.12 -9.42 1.80
C PRO A 154 18.83 -9.08 3.26
N TRP A 155 17.75 -9.64 3.80
CA TRP A 155 17.52 -9.64 5.24
C TRP A 155 18.41 -10.68 5.92
N SER A 156 18.86 -10.41 7.15
CA SER A 156 19.58 -11.39 7.99
C SER A 156 18.75 -12.63 8.34
N PHE A 157 17.44 -12.57 8.15
CA PHE A 157 16.46 -13.60 8.48
C PHE A 157 15.78 -14.24 7.26
N GLY A 158 16.33 -14.02 6.05
CA GLY A 158 15.80 -14.58 4.80
C GLY A 158 14.83 -13.63 4.07
N GLY A 159 14.80 -13.73 2.74
CA GLY A 159 14.11 -12.79 1.86
C GLY A 159 14.93 -11.53 1.55
N HIS A 160 14.32 -10.58 0.84
CA HIS A 160 14.99 -9.35 0.43
C HIS A 160 14.11 -8.12 0.61
N LEU A 161 14.76 -7.01 0.99
CA LEU A 161 14.24 -5.67 0.81
C LEU A 161 14.58 -5.20 -0.60
N LEU A 162 13.56 -4.90 -1.37
CA LEU A 162 13.70 -4.27 -2.66
C LEU A 162 13.70 -2.75 -2.49
N ASP A 163 14.83 -2.11 -2.83
CA ASP A 163 14.95 -0.66 -2.93
C ASP A 163 15.09 -0.26 -4.40
N THR A 164 14.12 0.50 -4.91
CA THR A 164 14.07 0.91 -6.30
C THR A 164 14.29 2.41 -6.43
N PRO A 165 15.48 2.86 -6.86
CA PRO A 165 15.72 4.26 -7.20
C PRO A 165 14.68 4.80 -8.18
N GLY A 166 13.82 5.70 -7.72
CA GLY A 166 12.90 6.45 -8.57
C GLY A 166 11.47 5.91 -8.68
N ILE A 167 11.17 4.71 -8.19
CA ILE A 167 9.78 4.37 -7.85
C ILE A 167 9.54 4.83 -6.43
N LYS A 168 8.95 6.02 -6.33
CA LYS A 168 8.56 6.56 -5.04
C LYS A 168 7.37 5.80 -4.45
N THR A 169 6.57 5.13 -5.30
CA THR A 169 5.27 4.51 -4.98
C THR A 169 4.81 3.55 -6.09
N VAL A 170 4.17 2.41 -5.76
CA VAL A 170 3.32 1.70 -6.73
C VAL A 170 2.19 2.66 -7.15
N ASN A 171 2.03 2.92 -8.45
CA ASN A 171 1.06 3.89 -8.95
C ASN A 171 0.07 3.24 -9.90
N LEU A 172 -1.18 3.69 -9.84
CA LEU A 172 -2.21 3.33 -10.81
C LEU A 172 -1.99 4.09 -12.12
N HIS A 173 -2.04 3.36 -13.22
CA HIS A 173 -2.06 3.90 -14.57
C HIS A 173 -3.49 4.16 -15.03
N ARG A 174 -3.69 5.10 -15.96
CA ARG A 174 -5.02 5.43 -16.53
C ARG A 174 -5.78 4.20 -17.05
N SER A 175 -5.05 3.25 -17.65
CA SER A 175 -5.63 2.01 -18.17
C SER A 175 -6.23 1.09 -17.11
N ALA A 176 -5.93 1.32 -15.83
CA ALA A 176 -6.48 0.51 -14.73
C ALA A 176 -7.94 0.86 -14.40
N ILE A 177 -8.49 1.97 -14.92
CA ILE A 177 -9.81 2.49 -14.52
C ILE A 177 -10.93 1.43 -14.56
N SER A 178 -10.95 0.57 -15.58
CA SER A 178 -11.97 -0.49 -15.73
C SER A 178 -11.78 -1.67 -14.77
N GLU A 179 -10.60 -1.83 -14.18
CA GLU A 179 -10.28 -2.92 -13.25
C GLU A 179 -10.44 -2.49 -11.79
N ILE A 180 -10.39 -1.19 -11.47
CA ILE A 180 -10.57 -0.65 -10.10
C ILE A 180 -11.83 -1.20 -9.40
N PRO A 181 -13.02 -1.25 -10.03
CA PRO A 181 -14.22 -1.77 -9.37
C PRO A 181 -14.04 -3.19 -8.80
N ARG A 182 -13.20 -4.02 -9.46
CA ARG A 182 -12.94 -5.42 -9.07
C ARG A 182 -11.91 -5.57 -7.96
N VAL A 183 -10.94 -4.65 -7.89
CA VAL A 183 -9.79 -4.74 -6.98
C VAL A 183 -9.91 -3.84 -5.76
N PHE A 184 -10.92 -2.96 -5.69
CA PHE A 184 -11.08 -2.07 -4.55
C PHE A 184 -11.29 -2.87 -3.24
N PRO A 185 -10.57 -2.54 -2.15
CA PRO A 185 -10.67 -3.25 -0.89
C PRO A 185 -12.12 -3.31 -0.39
N GLY A 186 -12.59 -4.51 -0.04
CA GLY A 186 -13.94 -4.74 0.49
C GLY A 186 -15.00 -5.08 -0.56
N PHE A 187 -14.80 -4.76 -1.84
CA PHE A 187 -15.82 -4.97 -2.87
C PHE A 187 -15.89 -6.42 -3.36
N ALA A 188 -14.78 -7.16 -3.32
CA ALA A 188 -14.70 -8.52 -3.87
C ALA A 188 -15.74 -9.50 -3.29
N LYS A 189 -16.17 -9.31 -2.04
CA LYS A 189 -17.22 -10.13 -1.39
C LYS A 189 -18.64 -9.76 -1.82
N LEU A 190 -18.83 -8.55 -2.36
CA LEU A 190 -20.13 -7.97 -2.68
C LEU A 190 -20.40 -7.96 -4.18
N ALA A 191 -19.39 -7.67 -5.00
CA ALA A 191 -19.49 -7.57 -6.46
C ALA A 191 -20.16 -8.79 -7.13
N PRO A 192 -19.96 -10.05 -6.68
CA PRO A 192 -20.68 -11.20 -7.25
C PRO A 192 -22.20 -11.17 -7.08
N ASN A 193 -22.72 -10.34 -6.17
CA ASN A 193 -24.15 -10.18 -5.92
C ASN A 193 -24.77 -9.01 -6.69
N CYS A 194 -23.99 -8.24 -7.45
CA CYS A 194 -24.54 -7.22 -8.34
C CYS A 194 -25.34 -7.87 -9.48
N PHE A 195 -26.41 -7.21 -9.91
CA PHE A 195 -27.18 -7.67 -11.08
C PHE A 195 -26.34 -7.68 -12.37
N PHE A 196 -25.55 -6.62 -12.59
CA PHE A 196 -24.68 -6.47 -13.75
C PHE A 196 -23.29 -7.08 -13.50
N ARG A 197 -22.75 -7.80 -14.49
CA ARG A 197 -21.42 -8.45 -14.40
C ARG A 197 -20.26 -7.47 -14.54
N ASP A 198 -20.48 -6.38 -15.23
CA ASP A 198 -19.56 -5.28 -15.50
C ASP A 198 -19.90 -4.03 -14.68
N CYS A 199 -20.60 -4.22 -13.55
CA CYS A 199 -20.97 -3.16 -12.63
C CYS A 199 -19.72 -2.36 -12.21
N THR A 200 -19.77 -1.06 -12.46
CA THR A 200 -18.78 -0.08 -12.02
C THR A 200 -19.08 0.44 -10.61
N HIS A 201 -20.18 0.02 -9.98
CA HIS A 201 -20.54 0.42 -8.62
C HIS A 201 -20.64 1.95 -8.44
N THR A 202 -21.13 2.67 -9.45
CA THR A 202 -21.23 4.14 -9.39
C THR A 202 -22.64 4.67 -9.63
N HIS A 203 -23.42 4.00 -10.48
CA HIS A 203 -24.73 4.48 -10.91
C HIS A 203 -25.72 3.36 -11.27
N GLU A 204 -25.27 2.10 -11.23
CA GLU A 204 -26.06 0.95 -11.62
C GLU A 204 -27.17 0.64 -10.63
N ASP A 205 -28.37 0.36 -11.15
CA ASP A 205 -29.48 -0.20 -10.38
C ASP A 205 -29.11 -1.61 -9.86
N ASP A 206 -29.70 -2.01 -8.73
CA ASP A 206 -29.49 -3.32 -8.08
C ASP A 206 -27.99 -3.66 -7.86
N CYS A 207 -27.23 -2.65 -7.44
CA CYS A 207 -25.81 -2.76 -7.13
C CYS A 207 -25.59 -3.10 -5.65
N ALA A 208 -25.17 -4.34 -5.38
CA ALA A 208 -24.90 -4.81 -4.03
C ALA A 208 -23.83 -3.99 -3.26
N VAL A 209 -22.93 -3.31 -3.98
CA VAL A 209 -21.94 -2.41 -3.37
C VAL A 209 -22.60 -1.10 -2.91
N LEU A 210 -23.47 -0.50 -3.73
CA LEU A 210 -24.23 0.69 -3.34
C LEU A 210 -25.19 0.38 -2.19
N ASP A 211 -25.92 -0.75 -2.27
CA ASP A 211 -26.80 -1.21 -1.19
C ASP A 211 -26.03 -1.40 0.13
N ALA A 212 -24.82 -1.96 0.06
CA ALA A 212 -23.96 -2.16 1.23
C ALA A 212 -23.45 -0.83 1.80
N GLN A 213 -23.16 0.16 0.94
CA GLN A 213 -22.79 1.50 1.36
C GLN A 213 -23.97 2.22 2.03
N GLU A 214 -25.17 2.16 1.46
CA GLU A 214 -26.40 2.73 2.04
C GLU A 214 -26.74 2.08 3.39
N ALA A 215 -26.51 0.78 3.53
CA ALA A 215 -26.68 0.04 4.78
C ALA A 215 -25.54 0.26 5.81
N GLY A 216 -24.53 1.07 5.50
CA GLY A 216 -23.39 1.36 6.38
C GLY A 216 -22.38 0.23 6.54
N LYS A 217 -22.45 -0.82 5.73
CA LYS A 217 -21.47 -1.93 5.72
C LYS A 217 -20.17 -1.53 5.03
N ILE A 218 -20.24 -0.59 4.09
CA ILE A 218 -19.06 0.08 3.53
C ILE A 218 -19.07 1.50 4.09
N PRO A 219 -18.05 1.92 4.86
CA PRO A 219 -17.98 3.28 5.35
C PRO A 219 -17.97 4.28 4.18
N LEU A 220 -18.69 5.39 4.33
CA LEU A 220 -18.84 6.40 3.28
C LEU A 220 -17.48 6.89 2.77
N GLU A 221 -16.53 7.10 3.67
CA GLU A 221 -15.19 7.58 3.35
C GLU A 221 -14.39 6.58 2.50
N ARG A 222 -14.72 5.28 2.55
CA ARG A 222 -14.13 4.24 1.67
C ARG A 222 -14.75 4.32 0.29
N TYR A 223 -16.07 4.43 0.19
CA TYR A 223 -16.75 4.59 -1.09
C TYR A 223 -16.37 5.91 -1.79
N GLU A 224 -16.25 7.02 -1.07
CA GLU A 224 -15.72 8.25 -1.65
C GLU A 224 -14.25 8.12 -2.09
N SER A 225 -13.46 7.32 -1.37
CA SER A 225 -12.08 7.03 -1.76
C SER A 225 -12.04 6.28 -3.11
N TYR A 226 -12.92 5.31 -3.28
CA TYR A 226 -13.13 4.62 -4.54
C TYR A 226 -13.45 5.60 -5.69
N LEU A 227 -14.41 6.48 -5.51
CA LEU A 227 -14.76 7.49 -6.51
C LEU A 227 -13.59 8.43 -6.84
N ARG A 228 -12.86 8.91 -5.82
CA ARG A 228 -11.66 9.75 -6.01
C ARG A 228 -10.55 9.02 -6.78
N ILE A 229 -10.42 7.70 -6.61
CA ILE A 229 -9.46 6.91 -7.39
C ILE A 229 -9.90 6.88 -8.85
N LEU A 230 -11.17 6.60 -9.16
CA LEU A 230 -11.69 6.60 -10.52
C LEU A 230 -11.49 7.96 -11.20
N GLU A 231 -11.91 9.05 -10.55
CA GLU A 231 -11.75 10.42 -11.05
C GLU A 231 -10.28 10.76 -11.33
N SER A 232 -9.34 10.30 -10.48
CA SER A 232 -7.90 10.53 -10.70
C SER A 232 -7.31 9.78 -11.90
N LEU A 233 -8.06 8.84 -12.49
CA LEU A 233 -7.68 8.04 -13.65
C LEU A 233 -8.44 8.45 -14.92
N GLU A 234 -9.33 9.45 -14.85
CA GLU A 234 -9.97 10.05 -16.02
C GLU A 234 -9.05 11.05 -16.73
#